data_AF-S9P2L2-F1
#
_entry.id   AF-S9P2L2-F1
#
_cell.length_a   1.000
_cell.length_b   1.000
_cell.length_c   1.000
_cell.angle_alpha   90.00
_cell.angle_beta   90.00
_cell.angle_gamma   90.00
#
_symmetry.space_group_name_H-M   'P 1'
#
loop_
_entity.id
_entity.type
_entity.pdbx_description
1 polymer ?
#
loop_
_entity_poly.entity_id
_entity_poly.type
_entity_poly.pdbx_seq_one_letter_code
_entity_poly.pdbx_strand_id
1 'polypeptide(L)'
;MKRWGWAVLVAAGCWVGCGEGGSLPGQGDKPAVTNPDGTVTLPDIPAGTGGEDGQPALTTLWPLTRGSSWTYRIKDPSKGTFEKRVEVLGEQVVPETTMKAIAVLSTQPNKEEMSWQLELDGTVVRLREEDRKQGKVSQVTTWNPATVKALSKPQALDWSYTSDIRELTRADDGTLEDKDKTYVWRVAGVNETVTTPAGTFTNAIRLERKRGDKVKPDDDRTYWLVPGIGKVKEDGERLEELVSFDIQKP
;
A
#
# COMPACT_ATOMS: atom_id res chain seq x y z
N MET A 1 -45.82 -42.19 -37.56
CA MET A 1 -44.91 -41.52 -38.49
C MET A 1 -44.44 -40.20 -37.87
N LYS A 2 -43.11 -40.03 -37.79
CA LYS A 2 -42.28 -38.80 -37.71
C LYS A 2 -42.75 -37.67 -36.75
N ARG A 3 -42.14 -37.54 -35.56
CA ARG A 3 -40.86 -36.87 -35.22
C ARG A 3 -40.93 -35.33 -35.25
N TRP A 4 -40.99 -34.73 -34.06
CA TRP A 4 -40.50 -33.37 -33.79
C TRP A 4 -39.07 -33.45 -33.24
N GLY A 5 -38.11 -32.93 -33.99
CA GLY A 5 -36.88 -32.32 -33.48
C GLY A 5 -37.01 -30.81 -33.75
N TRP A 6 -36.33 -29.91 -33.06
CA TRP A 6 -34.91 -29.91 -32.80
C TRP A 6 -34.61 -29.37 -31.40
N ALA A 7 -33.70 -30.04 -30.70
CA ALA A 7 -32.94 -29.50 -29.60
C ALA A 7 -31.82 -28.63 -30.17
N VAL A 8 -31.60 -27.43 -29.62
CA VAL A 8 -30.34 -26.72 -29.77
C VAL A 8 -29.55 -26.90 -28.48
N LEU A 9 -28.63 -27.87 -28.55
CA LEU A 9 -27.44 -27.94 -27.73
C LEU A 9 -26.54 -26.75 -28.08
N VAL A 10 -26.23 -25.89 -27.11
CA VAL A 10 -25.01 -25.08 -27.15
C VAL A 10 -24.05 -25.72 -26.16
N ALA A 11 -23.11 -26.48 -26.72
CA ALA A 11 -21.98 -27.03 -26.00
C ALA A 11 -20.79 -26.09 -26.09
N ALA A 12 -20.04 -26.09 -25.00
CA ALA A 12 -18.60 -25.93 -24.92
C ALA A 12 -18.00 -24.55 -25.20
N GLY A 13 -17.47 -24.00 -24.10
CA GLY A 13 -16.04 -23.88 -24.00
C GLY A 13 -15.56 -22.45 -24.10
N CYS A 14 -14.99 -21.94 -23.02
CA CYS A 14 -13.76 -21.16 -23.06
C CYS A 14 -13.30 -20.72 -21.65
N TRP A 15 -12.13 -21.24 -21.28
CA TRP A 15 -11.15 -20.73 -20.31
C TRP A 15 -11.49 -20.79 -18.82
N VAL A 16 -11.09 -21.93 -18.24
CA VAL A 16 -10.32 -21.93 -16.99
C VAL A 16 -9.12 -21.01 -17.21
N GLY A 17 -9.23 -19.76 -16.79
CA GLY A 17 -8.09 -18.89 -16.56
C GLY A 17 -7.70 -19.07 -15.11
N CYS A 18 -6.76 -19.98 -14.83
CA CYS A 18 -5.95 -19.87 -13.63
C CYS A 18 -5.29 -18.49 -13.70
N GLY A 19 -5.76 -17.54 -12.89
CA GLY A 19 -5.05 -16.31 -12.63
C GLY A 19 -3.75 -16.69 -11.95
N GLU A 20 -2.70 -16.85 -12.75
CA GLU A 20 -1.32 -16.87 -12.31
C GLU A 20 -1.11 -15.56 -11.54
N GLY A 21 -1.16 -15.66 -10.21
CA GLY A 21 -0.88 -14.55 -9.31
C GLY A 21 0.47 -13.97 -9.71
N GLY A 22 0.45 -12.73 -10.20
CA GLY A 22 1.62 -12.03 -10.68
C GLY A 22 2.64 -11.91 -9.56
N SER A 23 3.62 -12.81 -9.57
CA SER A 23 4.82 -12.64 -8.77
C SER A 23 5.49 -11.34 -9.20
N LEU A 24 6.04 -10.61 -8.24
CA LEU A 24 6.82 -9.40 -8.52
C LEU A 24 7.86 -9.74 -9.61
N PRO A 25 7.93 -8.98 -10.71
CA PRO A 25 8.92 -9.26 -11.74
C PRO A 25 10.30 -8.83 -11.23
N GLY A 26 11.09 -9.80 -10.76
CA GLY A 26 12.47 -9.55 -10.32
C GLY A 26 13.06 -10.59 -9.36
N GLN A 27 13.35 -11.79 -9.87
CA GLN A 27 14.35 -12.75 -9.34
C GLN A 27 14.07 -13.46 -7.99
N GLY A 28 13.54 -14.69 -8.08
CA GLY A 28 13.90 -15.80 -7.18
C GLY A 28 13.10 -16.00 -5.88
N ASP A 29 11.96 -16.69 -6.00
CA ASP A 29 11.38 -17.66 -5.06
C ASP A 29 11.04 -17.27 -3.62
N LYS A 30 9.93 -16.53 -3.49
CA LYS A 30 8.68 -16.86 -2.74
C LYS A 30 8.05 -15.56 -2.22
N PRO A 31 6.73 -15.36 -2.34
CA PRO A 31 6.09 -14.20 -1.74
C PRO A 31 6.25 -14.23 -0.21
N ALA A 32 6.19 -13.06 0.44
CA ALA A 32 5.98 -12.96 1.88
C ALA A 32 4.79 -13.82 2.30
N VAL A 33 4.92 -14.73 3.27
CA VAL A 33 3.83 -15.60 3.74
C VAL A 33 3.55 -15.38 5.21
N THR A 34 2.34 -14.97 5.58
CA THR A 34 1.87 -15.06 6.97
C THR A 34 1.58 -16.52 7.33
N ASN A 35 2.31 -17.02 8.31
CA ASN A 35 2.14 -18.35 8.89
C ASN A 35 0.83 -18.44 9.68
N PRO A 36 0.32 -19.66 9.94
CA PRO A 36 -0.91 -19.87 10.71
C PRO A 36 -0.91 -19.27 12.12
N ASP A 37 0.26 -19.00 12.69
CA ASP A 37 0.44 -18.37 14.01
C ASP A 37 0.45 -16.83 13.95
N GLY A 38 0.27 -16.25 12.76
CA GLY A 38 0.28 -14.80 12.55
C GLY A 38 1.66 -14.19 12.32
N THR A 39 2.74 -14.98 12.35
CA THR A 39 4.09 -14.53 11.98
C THR A 39 4.21 -14.40 10.46
N VAL A 40 5.14 -13.58 9.93
CA VAL A 40 5.36 -13.42 8.48
C VAL A 40 6.74 -13.95 8.09
N THR A 41 6.79 -14.82 7.08
CA THR A 41 8.00 -15.35 6.45
C THR A 41 8.25 -14.61 5.14
N LEU A 42 9.28 -13.78 5.06
CA LEU A 42 9.66 -13.13 3.80
C LEU A 42 10.58 -14.02 2.95
N PRO A 43 10.66 -13.83 1.61
CA PRO A 43 11.79 -14.35 0.85
C PRO A 43 13.11 -13.80 1.39
N ASP A 44 14.18 -14.57 1.23
CA ASP A 44 15.53 -14.12 1.51
C ASP A 44 15.89 -12.97 0.54
N ILE A 45 15.74 -11.73 1.02
CA ILE A 45 16.20 -10.56 0.29
C ILE A 45 17.69 -10.42 0.61
N PRO A 46 18.60 -10.59 -0.36
CA PRO A 46 20.02 -10.36 -0.11
C PRO A 46 20.19 -8.94 0.43
N ALA A 47 21.01 -8.78 1.47
CA ALA A 47 21.35 -7.48 2.00
C ALA A 47 21.79 -6.59 0.82
N GLY A 48 21.01 -5.55 0.52
CA GLY A 48 21.30 -4.66 -0.58
C GLY A 48 22.74 -4.17 -0.44
N THR A 49 23.59 -4.50 -1.41
CA THR A 49 24.95 -3.96 -1.47
C THR A 49 24.81 -2.46 -1.64
N GLY A 50 25.03 -1.71 -0.56
CA GLY A 50 25.19 -0.26 -0.62
C GLY A 50 26.21 0.06 -1.69
N GLY A 51 25.74 0.61 -2.81
CA GLY A 51 26.59 1.16 -3.85
C GLY A 51 27.10 2.52 -3.42
N GLU A 52 28.43 2.65 -3.36
CA GLU A 52 29.18 3.86 -3.06
C GLU A 52 28.94 5.01 -4.06
N ASP A 53 29.03 6.22 -3.52
CA ASP A 53 29.54 7.46 -4.10
C ASP A 53 28.91 8.06 -5.35
N GLY A 54 27.79 8.75 -5.09
CA GLY A 54 27.28 9.87 -5.86
C GLY A 54 26.06 10.41 -5.15
N GLN A 55 26.18 11.53 -4.44
CA GLN A 55 25.18 12.02 -3.48
C GLN A 55 23.77 11.99 -4.11
N PRO A 56 22.92 11.02 -3.75
CA PRO A 56 21.73 10.76 -4.55
C PRO A 56 20.74 11.88 -4.30
N ALA A 57 20.26 12.52 -5.36
CA ALA A 57 19.05 13.30 -5.27
C ALA A 57 17.97 12.42 -4.63
N LEU A 58 17.14 12.99 -3.75
CA LEU A 58 16.00 12.28 -3.19
C LEU A 58 15.05 11.92 -4.34
N THR A 59 15.19 10.72 -4.90
CA THR A 59 14.42 10.23 -6.06
C THR A 59 13.35 9.21 -5.67
N THR A 60 13.39 8.71 -4.44
CA THR A 60 12.38 7.80 -3.91
C THR A 60 11.01 8.48 -3.85
N LEU A 61 9.98 7.75 -4.25
CA LEU A 61 8.58 8.15 -4.13
C LEU A 61 8.00 7.89 -2.74
N TRP A 62 8.81 7.37 -1.81
CA TRP A 62 8.38 7.07 -0.46
C TRP A 62 9.58 7.09 0.50
N PRO A 63 10.08 8.29 0.89
CA PRO A 63 11.30 8.38 1.69
C PRO A 63 11.06 7.85 3.11
N LEU A 64 11.70 6.72 3.43
CA LEU A 64 11.59 6.01 4.71
C LEU A 64 12.77 6.30 5.65
N THR A 65 13.44 7.44 5.47
CA THR A 65 14.52 7.89 6.37
C THR A 65 13.94 8.31 7.72
N ARG A 66 14.53 7.83 8.82
CA ARG A 66 14.13 8.19 10.20
C ARG A 66 14.08 9.72 10.37
N GLY A 67 13.03 10.19 11.04
CA GLY A 67 12.78 11.61 11.30
C GLY A 67 12.06 12.34 10.18
N SER A 68 11.88 11.72 9.00
CA SER A 68 11.03 12.29 7.96
C SER A 68 9.59 12.38 8.44
N SER A 69 8.92 13.50 8.12
CA SER A 69 7.55 13.75 8.56
C SER A 69 6.72 14.51 7.55
N TRP A 70 5.40 14.32 7.65
CA TRP A 70 4.39 15.00 6.84
C TRP A 70 3.22 15.41 7.70
N THR A 71 2.65 16.58 7.40
CA THR A 71 1.36 17.00 7.94
C THR A 71 0.37 17.11 6.79
N TYR A 72 -0.77 16.45 6.91
CA TYR A 72 -1.85 16.47 5.95
C TYR A 72 -3.07 17.16 6.53
N ARG A 73 -3.75 17.95 5.71
CA ARG A 73 -5.12 18.38 5.95
C ARG A 73 -6.05 17.33 5.37
N ILE A 74 -6.89 16.77 6.23
CA ILE A 74 -7.89 15.77 5.89
C ILE A 74 -9.23 16.47 5.77
N LYS A 75 -9.97 16.27 4.67
CA LYS A 75 -11.38 16.60 4.55
C LYS A 75 -12.17 15.30 4.48
N ASP A 76 -12.77 14.93 5.60
CA ASP A 76 -13.56 13.72 5.76
C ASP A 76 -15.06 14.07 5.69
N PRO A 77 -15.86 13.41 4.84
CA PRO A 77 -17.29 13.70 4.70
C PRO A 77 -18.08 13.56 6.01
N SER A 78 -17.62 12.70 6.92
CA SER A 78 -18.31 12.37 8.17
C SER A 78 -17.73 13.08 9.40
N LYS A 79 -16.43 13.35 9.40
CA LYS A 79 -15.70 13.90 10.56
C LYS A 79 -15.29 15.36 10.40
N GLY A 80 -15.56 15.96 9.24
CA GLY A 80 -15.15 17.33 8.93
C GLY A 80 -13.67 17.45 8.58
N THR A 81 -13.09 18.62 8.85
CA THR A 81 -11.69 18.90 8.52
C THR A 81 -10.79 18.77 9.75
N PHE A 82 -9.68 18.04 9.63
CA PHE A 82 -8.68 17.88 10.70
C PHE A 82 -7.29 17.61 10.12
N GLU A 83 -6.27 17.64 10.97
CA GLU A 83 -4.90 17.33 10.59
C GLU A 83 -4.50 15.89 10.93
N LYS A 84 -3.61 15.34 10.09
CA LYS A 84 -2.97 14.05 10.31
C LYS A 84 -1.46 14.26 10.16
N ARG A 85 -0.69 13.86 11.17
CA ARG A 85 0.77 13.86 11.14
C ARG A 85 1.27 12.45 10.86
N VAL A 86 2.26 12.31 10.00
CA VAL A 86 2.96 11.06 9.72
C VAL A 86 4.44 11.25 10.03
N GLU A 87 5.06 10.30 10.72
CA GLU A 87 6.47 10.34 11.12
C GLU A 87 7.13 8.98 10.92
N VAL A 88 8.34 8.99 10.37
CA VAL A 88 9.18 7.80 10.23
C VAL A 88 10.03 7.61 11.48
N LEU A 89 9.78 6.53 12.23
CA LEU A 89 10.53 6.19 13.44
C LEU A 89 11.83 5.41 13.13
N GLY A 90 11.99 4.97 11.87
CA GLY A 90 13.12 4.18 11.39
C GLY A 90 12.95 2.69 11.68
N GLU A 91 14.05 1.95 11.58
CA GLU A 91 14.04 0.49 11.74
C GLU A 91 13.61 0.08 13.16
N GLN A 92 12.62 -0.81 13.23
CA GLN A 92 12.14 -1.46 14.46
C GLN A 92 11.79 -2.92 14.18
N VAL A 93 11.77 -3.74 15.23
CA VAL A 93 11.25 -5.11 15.14
C VAL A 93 9.75 -5.07 14.86
N VAL A 94 9.29 -5.86 13.89
CA VAL A 94 7.85 -6.05 13.64
C VAL A 94 7.28 -6.91 14.77
N PRO A 95 6.25 -6.44 15.51
CA PRO A 95 5.67 -7.19 16.62
C PRO A 95 5.33 -8.63 16.25
N GLU A 96 5.53 -9.53 17.21
CA GLU A 96 5.31 -10.99 17.07
C GLU A 96 6.24 -11.66 16.05
N THR A 97 7.31 -11.00 15.59
CA THR A 97 8.30 -11.58 14.67
C THR A 97 9.73 -11.25 15.12
N THR A 98 10.72 -11.86 14.47
CA THR A 98 12.13 -11.48 14.59
C THR A 98 12.58 -10.48 13.51
N MET A 99 11.70 -10.13 12.58
CA MET A 99 12.04 -9.29 11.44
C MET A 99 12.10 -7.82 11.84
N LYS A 100 12.92 -7.07 11.11
CA LYS A 100 12.96 -5.62 11.22
C LYS A 100 12.39 -4.98 9.97
N ALA A 101 11.71 -3.85 10.15
CA ALA A 101 11.14 -3.04 9.09
C ALA A 101 11.09 -1.58 9.54
N ILE A 102 10.81 -0.66 8.62
CA ILE A 102 10.69 0.75 8.96
C ILE A 102 9.33 0.99 9.60
N ALA A 103 9.33 1.41 10.87
CA ALA A 103 8.14 1.82 11.58
C ALA A 103 7.74 3.25 11.19
N VAL A 104 6.47 3.44 10.86
CA VAL A 104 5.87 4.72 10.52
C VAL A 104 4.63 4.93 11.38
N LEU A 105 4.62 6.03 12.13
CA LEU A 105 3.51 6.44 12.98
C LEU A 105 2.67 7.49 12.26
N SER A 106 1.36 7.31 12.27
CA SER A 106 0.37 8.28 11.84
C SER A 106 -0.52 8.66 13.02
N THR A 107 -0.65 9.96 13.29
CA THR A 107 -1.47 10.49 14.38
C THR A 107 -2.52 11.46 13.83
N GLN A 108 -3.77 11.26 14.22
CA GLN A 108 -4.91 12.14 13.97
C GLN A 108 -5.75 12.24 15.27
N PRO A 109 -6.68 13.21 15.43
CA PRO A 109 -7.25 13.55 16.75
C PRO A 109 -7.77 12.40 17.61
N ASN A 110 -8.33 11.35 16.97
CA ASN A 110 -8.95 10.22 17.68
C ASN A 110 -8.35 8.85 17.29
N LYS A 111 -7.21 8.84 16.58
CA LYS A 111 -6.60 7.59 16.09
C LYS A 111 -5.09 7.76 15.94
N GLU A 112 -4.36 6.80 16.48
CA GLU A 112 -2.97 6.54 16.10
C GLU A 112 -2.91 5.26 15.26
N GLU A 113 -2.03 5.22 14.27
CA GLU A 113 -1.80 4.06 13.42
C GLU A 113 -0.29 3.87 13.30
N MET A 114 0.22 2.73 13.75
CA MET A 114 1.60 2.32 13.52
C MET A 114 1.63 1.34 12.36
N SER A 115 2.57 1.50 11.43
CA SER A 115 2.75 0.52 10.34
C SER A 115 4.22 0.18 10.15
N TRP A 116 4.48 -1.07 9.77
CA TRP A 116 5.82 -1.58 9.47
C TRP A 116 5.93 -1.82 7.98
N GLN A 117 6.92 -1.16 7.37
CA GLN A 117 7.04 -1.04 5.92
C GLN A 117 8.42 -1.49 5.44
N LEU A 118 8.44 -2.12 4.27
CA LEU A 118 9.67 -2.50 3.56
C LEU A 118 9.59 -2.03 2.12
N GLU A 119 10.73 -1.61 1.58
CA GLU A 119 10.89 -1.41 0.16
C GLU A 119 11.28 -2.72 -0.52
N LEU A 120 10.51 -3.15 -1.52
CA LEU A 120 10.74 -4.37 -2.31
C LEU A 120 10.41 -4.09 -3.78
N ASP A 121 11.36 -4.37 -4.67
CA ASP A 121 11.20 -4.34 -6.13
C ASP A 121 10.62 -3.04 -6.70
N GLY A 122 10.88 -1.90 -6.06
CA GLY A 122 10.34 -0.60 -6.48
C GLY A 122 8.95 -0.28 -5.94
N THR A 123 8.46 -1.09 -5.01
CA THR A 123 7.25 -0.84 -4.22
C THR A 123 7.60 -0.70 -2.75
N VAL A 124 6.73 -0.04 -2.00
CA VAL A 124 6.72 -0.14 -0.54
C VAL A 124 5.58 -1.07 -0.17
N VAL A 125 5.89 -2.15 0.55
CA VAL A 125 4.92 -3.07 1.12
C VAL A 125 4.75 -2.81 2.60
N ARG A 126 3.58 -3.16 3.13
CA ARG A 126 3.23 -3.07 4.53
C ARG A 126 3.06 -4.48 5.08
N LEU A 127 3.82 -4.77 6.13
CA LEU A 127 3.83 -6.08 6.79
C LEU A 127 2.74 -6.17 7.87
N ARG A 128 2.57 -5.08 8.62
CA ARG A 128 1.66 -4.98 9.76
C ARG A 128 1.17 -3.55 9.92
N GLU A 129 -0.04 -3.43 10.43
CA GLU A 129 -0.63 -2.19 10.94
C GLU A 129 -1.21 -2.43 12.32
N GLU A 130 -1.07 -1.43 13.20
CA GLU A 130 -1.70 -1.38 14.50
C GLU A 130 -2.46 -0.07 14.65
N ASP A 131 -3.77 -0.17 14.80
CA ASP A 131 -4.57 0.96 15.26
C ASP A 131 -4.45 1.05 16.78
N ARG A 132 -4.20 2.25 17.25
CA ARG A 132 -3.99 2.55 18.67
C ARG A 132 -4.96 3.62 19.14
N LYS A 133 -5.46 3.42 20.36
CA LYS A 133 -6.27 4.38 21.12
C LYS A 133 -5.57 4.62 22.45
N GLN A 134 -5.19 5.87 22.70
CA GLN A 134 -4.49 6.26 23.95
C GLN A 134 -3.23 5.41 24.19
N GLY A 135 -2.43 5.18 23.15
CA GLY A 135 -1.21 4.36 23.21
C GLY A 135 -1.43 2.84 23.30
N LYS A 136 -2.67 2.36 23.45
CA LYS A 136 -2.99 0.93 23.48
C LYS A 136 -3.40 0.43 22.11
N VAL A 137 -2.91 -0.74 21.71
CA VAL A 137 -3.34 -1.41 20.46
C VAL A 137 -4.80 -1.81 20.60
N SER A 138 -5.65 -1.30 19.70
CA SER A 138 -7.06 -1.66 19.61
C SER A 138 -7.36 -2.59 18.44
N GLN A 139 -6.52 -2.58 17.40
CA GLN A 139 -6.66 -3.46 16.26
C GLN A 139 -5.29 -3.74 15.64
N VAL A 140 -5.09 -4.97 15.20
CA VAL A 140 -3.92 -5.41 14.44
C VAL A 140 -4.39 -5.89 13.08
N THR A 141 -3.77 -5.42 12.01
CA THR A 141 -4.01 -5.92 10.66
C THR A 141 -2.70 -6.44 10.06
N THR A 142 -2.76 -7.63 9.47
CA THR A 142 -1.64 -8.28 8.76
C THR A 142 -2.11 -8.81 7.41
N TRP A 143 -1.17 -8.99 6.48
CA TRP A 143 -1.48 -9.40 5.12
C TRP A 143 -0.57 -10.52 4.64
N ASN A 144 -1.14 -11.48 3.91
CA ASN A 144 -0.45 -12.58 3.27
C ASN A 144 -0.80 -12.69 1.77
N PRO A 145 0.09 -12.34 0.83
CA PRO A 145 1.37 -11.67 1.07
C PRO A 145 1.21 -10.25 1.61
N ALA A 146 2.34 -9.66 2.01
CA ALA A 146 2.40 -8.26 2.43
C ALA A 146 1.73 -7.36 1.39
N THR A 147 0.90 -6.43 1.83
CA THR A 147 0.13 -5.58 0.91
C THR A 147 0.97 -4.43 0.40
N VAL A 148 0.84 -4.08 -0.88
CA VAL A 148 1.45 -2.86 -1.41
C VAL A 148 0.83 -1.63 -0.73
N LYS A 149 1.67 -0.66 -0.39
CA LYS A 149 1.28 0.63 0.17
C LYS A 149 1.46 1.76 -0.85
N ALA A 150 2.57 1.74 -1.58
CA ALA A 150 2.93 2.77 -2.56
C ALA A 150 4.02 2.25 -3.51
N LEU A 151 4.40 3.09 -4.49
CA LEU A 151 5.65 2.91 -5.23
C LEU A 151 6.81 3.51 -4.43
N SER A 152 7.97 2.86 -4.46
CA SER A 152 9.22 3.43 -3.94
C SER A 152 10.03 4.12 -5.03
N LYS A 153 9.86 3.71 -6.29
CA LYS A 153 10.52 4.31 -7.46
C LYS A 153 9.53 4.66 -8.57
N PRO A 154 9.83 5.65 -9.43
CA PRO A 154 9.03 5.93 -10.62
C PRO A 154 8.79 4.70 -11.48
N GLN A 155 7.56 4.56 -11.95
CA GLN A 155 7.14 3.55 -12.92
C GLN A 155 6.59 4.26 -14.17
N ALA A 156 6.63 3.56 -15.30
CA ALA A 156 6.09 4.08 -16.55
C ALA A 156 4.56 4.26 -16.48
N LEU A 157 4.02 5.13 -17.34
CA LEU A 157 2.58 5.22 -17.57
C LEU A 157 2.04 3.83 -17.92
N ASP A 158 0.83 3.51 -17.44
CA ASP A 158 0.16 2.21 -17.62
C ASP A 158 0.85 1.01 -16.96
N TRP A 159 1.92 1.22 -16.18
CA TRP A 159 2.38 0.20 -15.24
C TRP A 159 1.21 -0.25 -14.37
N SER A 160 1.08 -1.56 -14.19
CA SER A 160 0.00 -2.17 -13.44
C SER A 160 0.51 -3.33 -12.61
N TYR A 161 -0.08 -3.52 -11.43
CA TYR A 161 0.21 -4.64 -10.54
C TYR A 161 -1.04 -5.12 -9.83
N THR A 162 -1.31 -6.42 -9.91
CA THR A 162 -2.42 -7.07 -9.20
C THR A 162 -1.88 -7.84 -8.02
N SER A 163 -2.51 -7.69 -6.86
CA SER A 163 -2.13 -8.31 -5.60
C SER A 163 -3.34 -8.99 -4.99
N ASP A 164 -3.32 -10.32 -4.98
CA ASP A 164 -4.26 -11.15 -4.22
C ASP A 164 -3.66 -11.43 -2.86
N ILE A 165 -4.36 -11.02 -1.80
CA ILE A 165 -3.89 -11.14 -0.42
C ILE A 165 -4.99 -11.65 0.50
N ARG A 166 -4.60 -12.39 1.52
CA ARG A 166 -5.41 -12.65 2.70
C ARG A 166 -5.12 -11.58 3.74
N GLU A 167 -6.13 -10.84 4.14
CA GLU A 167 -6.07 -9.83 5.22
C GLU A 167 -6.65 -10.43 6.50
N LEU A 168 -5.84 -10.45 7.56
CA LEU A 168 -6.24 -10.87 8.88
C LEU A 168 -6.24 -9.67 9.82
N THR A 169 -7.42 -9.36 10.37
CA THR A 169 -7.64 -8.31 11.35
C THR A 169 -8.03 -8.91 12.69
N ARG A 170 -7.35 -8.49 13.76
CA ARG A 170 -7.63 -8.90 15.14
C ARG A 170 -7.92 -7.67 15.98
N ALA A 171 -9.11 -7.59 16.56
CA ALA A 171 -9.48 -6.52 17.49
C ALA A 171 -9.08 -6.88 18.94
N ASP A 172 -9.05 -5.87 19.80
CA ASP A 172 -8.74 -6.00 21.23
C ASP A 172 -9.80 -6.76 22.04
N ASP A 173 -11.03 -6.86 21.53
CA ASP A 173 -12.10 -7.70 22.08
C ASP A 173 -12.02 -9.18 21.68
N GLY A 174 -10.99 -9.56 20.92
CA GLY A 174 -10.78 -10.92 20.42
C GLY A 174 -11.52 -11.22 19.12
N THR A 175 -12.25 -10.26 18.54
CA THR A 175 -12.87 -10.41 17.21
C THR A 175 -11.80 -10.64 16.15
N LEU A 176 -12.04 -11.63 15.29
CA LEU A 176 -11.18 -11.97 14.17
C LEU A 176 -11.96 -11.78 12.86
N GLU A 177 -11.40 -11.00 11.95
CA GLU A 177 -11.84 -10.96 10.56
C GLU A 177 -10.73 -11.48 9.65
N ASP A 178 -11.11 -12.32 8.69
CA ASP A 178 -10.19 -12.97 7.78
C ASP A 178 -10.81 -12.97 6.38
N LYS A 179 -10.19 -12.24 5.46
CA LYS A 179 -10.79 -11.90 4.16
C LYS A 179 -9.74 -11.97 3.07
N ASP A 180 -10.05 -12.69 2.00
CA ASP A 180 -9.31 -12.57 0.74
C ASP A 180 -9.68 -11.26 0.05
N LYS A 181 -8.68 -10.57 -0.51
CA LYS A 181 -8.80 -9.29 -1.20
C LYS A 181 -7.93 -9.26 -2.43
N THR A 182 -8.42 -8.61 -3.48
CA THR A 182 -7.65 -8.31 -4.68
C THR A 182 -7.48 -6.81 -4.80
N TYR A 183 -6.25 -6.35 -4.95
CA TYR A 183 -5.94 -4.96 -5.25
C TYR A 183 -5.31 -4.85 -6.64
N VAL A 184 -5.75 -3.88 -7.42
CA VAL A 184 -5.14 -3.53 -8.70
C VAL A 184 -4.56 -2.13 -8.60
N TRP A 185 -3.26 -2.02 -8.77
CA TRP A 185 -2.50 -0.78 -8.77
C TRP A 185 -2.19 -0.37 -10.20
N ARG A 186 -2.30 0.91 -10.53
CA ARG A 186 -1.96 1.42 -11.87
C ARG A 186 -1.36 2.83 -11.82
N VAL A 187 -0.29 3.06 -12.57
CA VAL A 187 0.15 4.43 -12.87
C VAL A 187 -0.76 5.01 -13.94
N ALA A 188 -1.62 5.94 -13.53
CA ALA A 188 -2.61 6.61 -14.38
C ALA A 188 -2.13 7.98 -14.90
N GLY A 189 -0.98 8.46 -14.43
CA GLY A 189 -0.39 9.72 -14.87
C GLY A 189 1.04 9.89 -14.41
N VAL A 190 1.85 10.55 -15.23
CA VAL A 190 3.24 10.94 -14.94
C VAL A 190 3.43 12.41 -15.25
N ASN A 191 4.32 13.09 -14.51
CA ASN A 191 4.54 14.54 -14.61
C ASN A 191 3.26 15.37 -14.45
N GLU A 192 2.37 14.93 -13.57
CA GLU A 192 1.16 15.67 -13.26
C GLU A 192 1.49 16.92 -12.44
N THR A 193 0.70 17.97 -12.68
CA THR A 193 0.70 19.16 -11.84
C THR A 193 -0.37 19.03 -10.77
N VAL A 194 0.04 19.11 -9.50
CA VAL A 194 -0.82 19.00 -8.33
C VAL A 194 -0.55 20.17 -7.41
N THR A 195 -1.61 20.87 -7.02
CA THR A 195 -1.54 21.95 -6.03
C THR A 195 -2.16 21.49 -4.71
N THR A 196 -1.46 21.76 -3.63
CA THR A 196 -1.83 21.48 -2.24
C THR A 196 -1.49 22.69 -1.38
N PRO A 197 -1.88 22.75 -0.10
CA PRO A 197 -1.40 23.82 0.80
C PRO A 197 0.12 23.91 0.93
N ALA A 198 0.86 22.80 0.75
CA ALA A 198 2.33 22.79 0.76
C ALA A 198 2.97 23.39 -0.51
N GLY A 199 2.18 23.67 -1.56
CA GLY A 199 2.65 24.24 -2.82
C GLY A 199 2.14 23.49 -4.05
N THR A 200 2.72 23.84 -5.19
CA THR A 200 2.45 23.21 -6.50
C THR A 200 3.64 22.35 -6.92
N PHE A 201 3.36 21.09 -7.23
CA PHE A 201 4.33 20.10 -7.71
C PHE A 201 4.01 19.75 -9.16
N THR A 202 5.00 19.75 -10.05
CA THR A 202 4.81 19.54 -11.50
C THR A 202 5.35 18.19 -12.01
N ASN A 203 5.88 17.38 -11.11
CA ASN A 203 6.52 16.10 -11.38
C ASN A 203 5.84 14.95 -10.60
N ALA A 204 4.54 15.09 -10.31
CA ALA A 204 3.80 14.07 -9.58
C ALA A 204 3.48 12.86 -10.45
N ILE A 205 3.48 11.68 -9.82
CA ILE A 205 2.99 10.42 -10.39
C ILE A 205 1.63 10.14 -9.77
N ARG A 206 0.61 10.00 -10.62
CA ARG A 206 -0.74 9.62 -10.21
C ARG A 206 -0.87 8.10 -10.23
N LEU A 207 -1.05 7.53 -9.05
CA LEU A 207 -1.17 6.11 -8.79
C LEU A 207 -2.59 5.79 -8.34
N GLU A 208 -3.28 4.92 -9.05
CA GLU A 208 -4.61 4.42 -8.67
C GLU A 208 -4.48 3.06 -7.98
N ARG A 209 -5.33 2.82 -6.97
CA ARG A 209 -5.54 1.52 -6.35
C ARG A 209 -7.02 1.21 -6.36
N LYS A 210 -7.39 0.09 -6.99
CA LYS A 210 -8.76 -0.42 -7.04
C LYS A 210 -8.89 -1.70 -6.23
N ARG A 211 -10.08 -1.92 -5.65
CA ARG A 211 -10.46 -3.19 -5.01
C ARG A 211 -11.11 -4.08 -6.06
N GLY A 212 -10.36 -5.06 -6.59
CA GLY A 212 -10.85 -5.98 -7.62
C GLY A 212 -12.00 -6.88 -7.15
N ASP A 213 -12.10 -7.09 -5.83
CA ASP A 213 -13.16 -7.85 -5.17
C ASP A 213 -14.46 -7.05 -4.94
N LYS A 214 -14.46 -5.75 -5.24
CA LYS A 214 -15.61 -4.87 -5.02
C LYS A 214 -15.99 -4.10 -6.29
N VAL A 215 -17.30 -3.87 -6.45
CA VAL A 215 -17.87 -3.16 -7.61
C VAL A 215 -18.10 -1.66 -7.32
N LYS A 216 -17.90 -1.21 -6.07
CA LYS A 216 -18.20 0.18 -5.68
C LYS A 216 -17.01 1.10 -5.97
N PRO A 217 -17.19 2.18 -6.77
CA PRO A 217 -16.13 3.14 -7.07
C PRO A 217 -15.51 3.82 -5.83
N ASP A 218 -16.27 3.96 -4.73
CA ASP A 218 -15.83 4.68 -3.52
C ASP A 218 -14.70 3.96 -2.75
N ASP A 219 -14.44 2.69 -3.08
CA ASP A 219 -13.32 1.92 -2.54
C ASP A 219 -12.00 2.19 -3.28
N ASP A 220 -12.06 2.86 -4.44
CA ASP A 220 -10.86 3.27 -5.18
C ASP A 220 -10.12 4.37 -4.41
N ARG A 221 -8.81 4.37 -4.55
CA ARG A 221 -7.93 5.40 -4.01
C ARG A 221 -7.02 5.91 -5.11
N THR A 222 -6.83 7.22 -5.14
CA THR A 222 -5.87 7.87 -6.04
C THR A 222 -4.84 8.61 -5.20
N TYR A 223 -3.57 8.30 -5.44
CA TYR A 223 -2.43 8.90 -4.76
C TYR A 223 -1.64 9.74 -5.76
N TRP A 224 -1.15 10.89 -5.32
CA TRP A 224 -0.14 11.65 -6.04
C TRP A 224 1.16 11.60 -5.27
N LEU A 225 2.18 10.98 -5.88
CA LEU A 225 3.51 10.79 -5.31
C LEU A 225 4.51 11.71 -6.00
N VAL A 226 5.33 12.42 -5.24
CA VAL A 226 6.37 13.31 -5.78
C VAL A 226 7.75 12.77 -5.37
N PRO A 227 8.68 12.58 -6.33
CA PRO A 227 10.05 12.15 -6.03
C PRO A 227 10.70 13.02 -4.95
N GLY A 228 11.23 12.36 -3.93
CA GLY A 228 11.91 12.96 -2.79
C GLY A 228 11.02 13.59 -1.73
N ILE A 229 9.70 13.60 -1.94
CA ILE A 229 8.73 14.10 -0.97
C ILE A 229 7.81 12.98 -0.51
N GLY A 230 7.39 12.09 -1.40
CA GLY A 230 6.40 11.07 -1.10
C GLY A 230 4.98 11.49 -1.48
N LYS A 231 3.99 11.02 -0.71
CA LYS A 231 2.57 11.32 -0.98
C LYS A 231 2.26 12.79 -0.70
N VAL A 232 1.84 13.52 -1.74
CA VAL A 232 1.39 14.92 -1.61
C VAL A 232 -0.13 15.06 -1.58
N LYS A 233 -0.86 14.09 -2.15
CA LYS A 233 -2.32 14.08 -2.15
C LYS A 233 -2.86 12.64 -2.18
N GLU A 234 -4.00 12.42 -1.54
CA GLU A 234 -4.83 11.22 -1.67
C GLU A 234 -6.30 11.60 -1.83
N ASP A 235 -7.02 10.89 -2.69
CA ASP A 235 -8.46 11.03 -2.89
C ASP A 235 -9.15 9.66 -2.92
N GLY A 236 -10.45 9.63 -2.60
CA GLY A 236 -11.27 8.43 -2.44
C GLY A 236 -12.30 8.61 -1.32
N GLU A 237 -12.19 7.87 -0.22
CA GLU A 237 -13.08 7.98 0.95
C GLU A 237 -13.03 9.34 1.64
N ARG A 238 -11.84 9.95 1.63
CA ARG A 238 -11.58 11.28 2.15
C ARG A 238 -10.44 11.91 1.37
N LEU A 239 -10.43 13.23 1.33
CA LEU A 239 -9.34 13.96 0.70
C LEU A 239 -8.22 14.20 1.72
N GLU A 240 -7.01 13.75 1.43
CA GLU A 240 -5.79 14.10 2.18
C GLU A 240 -4.91 15.03 1.31
N GLU A 241 -4.62 16.24 1.77
CA GLU A 241 -3.75 17.21 1.06
C GLU A 241 -2.54 17.58 1.93
N LEU A 242 -1.34 17.54 1.37
CA LEU A 242 -0.13 17.89 2.09
C LEU A 242 -0.12 19.38 2.49
N VAL A 243 0.16 19.64 3.76
CA VAL A 243 0.28 20.98 4.34
C VAL A 243 1.73 21.36 4.54
N SER A 244 2.53 20.45 5.08
CA SER A 244 3.96 20.63 5.31
C SER A 244 4.67 19.28 5.34
N PHE A 245 5.97 19.30 5.10
CA PHE A 245 6.81 18.12 5.15
C PHE A 245 8.22 18.51 5.58
N ASP A 246 8.93 17.54 6.16
CA ASP A 246 10.36 17.62 6.47
C ASP A 246 10.97 16.26 6.13
N ILE A 247 11.81 16.21 5.09
CA ILE A 247 12.39 14.96 4.59
C ILE A 247 13.87 14.91 4.96
N GLN A 248 14.21 13.90 5.75
CA GLN A 248 15.59 13.64 6.14
C GLN A 248 16.34 12.96 5.00
N LYS A 249 17.62 13.29 4.89
CA LYS A 249 18.53 12.64 3.92
C LYS A 249 18.88 11.23 4.41
N PRO A 250 18.95 10.24 3.50
CA PRO A 250 19.40 8.88 3.83
C PRO A 250 20.71 8.84 4.60
#